data_AF-A0A842RYG0-F1
#
_entry.id   AF-A0A842RYG0-F1
#
_cell.length_a   1.000
_cell.length_b   1.000
_cell.length_c   1.000
_cell.angle_alpha   90.00
_cell.angle_beta   90.00
_cell.angle_gamma   90.00
#
_symmetry.space_group_name_H-M   'P 1'
#
loop_
_entity.id
_entity.type
_entity.pdbx_description
1 polymer ?
#
loop_
_entity_poly.entity_id
_entity_poly.type
_entity_poly.pdbx_seq_one_letter_code
_entity_poly.pdbx_strand_id
1 'polypeptide(L)' 'MADVKLEVNENEVPLNDLMEEMLENLIFGYLKSAKGIPKDIKTIGIEIKL' A
#
# COMPACT_ATOMS: atom_id res chain seq x y z
N MET A 1 7.09 3.79 -10.73
CA MET A 1 5.86 4.13 -10.01
C MET A 1 5.20 2.81 -9.69
N ALA A 2 4.89 2.56 -8.41
CA ALA A 2 4.16 1.37 -8.03
C ALA A 2 2.70 1.51 -8.52
N ASP A 3 2.08 0.43 -8.97
CA ASP A 3 0.65 0.41 -9.29
C ASP A 3 -0.13 0.32 -7.96
N VAL A 4 -0.82 1.39 -7.58
CA VAL A 4 -1.50 1.50 -6.28
C VAL A 4 -2.99 1.25 -6.47
N LYS A 5 -3.52 0.24 -5.79
CA LYS A 5 -4.95 -0.11 -5.82
C LYS A 5 -5.49 -0.20 -4.41
N LEU A 6 -6.70 0.34 -4.21
CA LEU A 6 -7.44 0.21 -2.97
C LEU A 6 -8.73 -0.56 -3.25
N GLU A 7 -8.91 -1.68 -2.54
CA GLU A 7 -10.12 -2.48 -2.62
C GLU A 7 -10.88 -2.42 -1.29
N VAL A 8 -12.20 -2.22 -1.36
CA VAL A 8 -13.11 -2.24 -0.20
C VAL A 8 -14.24 -3.21 -0.48
N ASN A 9 -14.30 -4.31 0.27
CA ASN A 9 -15.25 -5.40 0.05
C ASN A 9 -15.30 -5.84 -1.42
N GLU A 10 -14.13 -6.09 -2.03
CA GLU A 10 -13.97 -6.49 -3.44
C GLU A 10 -14.31 -5.40 -4.47
N ASN A 11 -14.58 -4.16 -4.04
CA ASN A 11 -14.79 -3.03 -4.94
C ASN A 11 -13.52 -2.19 -5.05
N GLU A 12 -13.02 -2.00 -6.27
CA GLU A 12 -11.93 -1.07 -6.54
C GLU A 12 -12.40 0.37 -6.30
N VAL A 13 -11.69 1.07 -5.43
CA VAL A 13 -11.93 2.48 -5.12
C VAL A 13 -10.99 3.31 -6.00
N PRO A 14 -11.51 4.19 -6.87
CA PRO A 14 -10.67 5.03 -7.71
C PRO A 14 -9.85 5.98 -6.83
N LEU A 15 -8.54 5.96 -7.04
CA LEU A 15 -7.60 6.88 -6.42
C LEU A 15 -7.23 7.98 -7.43
N ASN A 16 -6.91 9.15 -6.91
CA ASN A 16 -6.30 10.22 -7.69
C ASN A 16 -4.82 10.32 -7.29
N ASP A 17 -4.03 11.08 -8.06
CA ASP A 17 -2.59 11.21 -7.88
C ASP A 17 -2.17 11.50 -6.43
N LEU A 18 -2.91 12.39 -5.74
CA LEU A 18 -2.64 12.73 -4.34
C LEU A 18 -2.91 11.55 -3.40
N MET A 19 -4.02 10.84 -3.58
CA MET A 19 -4.38 9.69 -2.76
C MET A 19 -3.40 8.52 -2.96
N GLU A 20 -2.96 8.28 -4.20
CA GLU A 20 -1.94 7.28 -4.51
C GLU A 20 -0.62 7.61 -3.80
N GLU A 21 -0.14 8.85 -3.93
CA GLU A 21 1.11 9.29 -3.31
C GLU A 21 1.04 9.22 -1.77
N MET A 22 -0.09 9.61 -1.18
CA MET A 22 -0.29 9.51 0.27
C MET A 22 -0.27 8.06 0.75
N LEU A 23 -0.97 7.15 0.07
CA LEU A 23 -1.02 5.74 0.44
C LEU A 23 0.35 5.09 0.28
N GLU A 24 1.03 5.32 -0.85
CA GLU A 24 2.38 4.83 -1.12
C GLU A 24 3.36 5.26 -0.01
N ASN A 25 3.39 6.55 0.33
CA ASN A 25 4.27 7.08 1.36
C ASN A 25 3.96 6.52 2.75
N LEU A 26 2.68 6.39 3.10
CA LEU A 26 2.25 5.79 4.37
C LEU A 26 2.80 4.36 4.48
N ILE A 27 2.54 3.52 3.46
CA ILE A 27 2.94 2.11 3.46
C ILE A 27 4.47 1.97 3.49
N PHE A 28 5.20 2.74 2.69
CA PHE A 28 6.67 2.72 2.76
C PHE A 28 7.21 3.22 4.10
N GLY A 29 6.56 4.19 4.74
CA GLY A 29 6.89 4.62 6.10
C GLY A 29 6.77 3.49 7.12
N TYR A 30 5.68 2.72 7.04
CA TYR A 30 5.50 1.51 7.86
C TYR A 30 6.59 0.47 7.58
N LEU A 31 6.87 0.16 6.31
CA LEU A 31 7.85 -0.86 5.93
C LEU A 31 9.28 -0.49 6.34
N LYS A 32 9.67 0.79 6.23
CA LYS A 32 10.98 1.28 6.70
C LYS A 32 11.16 1.10 8.20
N SER A 33 10.07 1.16 8.96
CA SER A 33 10.07 1.02 10.42
C SER A 33 9.93 -0.44 10.87
N ALA A 34 9.41 -1.32 10.00
CA ALA A 34 9.20 -2.72 10.27
C ALA A 34 10.51 -3.53 10.21
N LYS A 35 10.67 -4.49 11.12
CA LYS A 35 11.80 -5.44 11.12
C LYS A 35 11.43 -6.70 10.33
N GLY A 36 12.41 -7.28 9.63
CA GLY A 36 12.26 -8.56 8.95
C GLY A 36 11.61 -8.50 7.56
N ILE A 37 11.41 -7.30 7.00
CA ILE A 37 10.97 -7.14 5.61
C ILE A 37 12.11 -7.56 4.66
N PRO A 38 11.83 -8.39 3.64
CA PRO A 38 12.81 -8.74 2.62
C PRO A 38 13.39 -7.51 1.91
N LYS A 39 14.66 -7.58 1.49
CA LYS A 39 15.30 -6.49 0.74
C LYS A 39 14.64 -6.22 -0.61
N ASP A 40 14.20 -7.29 -1.29
CA ASP A 40 13.54 -7.20 -2.59
C ASP A 40 12.03 -7.28 -2.41
N ILE A 41 11.36 -6.13 -2.53
CA ILE A 41 9.91 -6.02 -2.40
C ILE A 41 9.31 -5.95 -3.80
N LYS A 42 8.53 -6.98 -4.18
CA LYS A 42 7.81 -7.03 -5.47
C LYS A 42 6.35 -6.60 -5.35
N THR A 43 5.72 -6.88 -4.22
CA THR A 43 4.30 -6.64 -3.97
C THR A 43 4.09 -6.42 -2.47
N ILE A 44 3.19 -5.51 -2.12
CA ILE A 44 2.78 -5.25 -0.74
C ILE A 44 1.26 -5.44 -0.68
N GLY A 45 0.78 -6.28 0.22
CA GLY A 45 -0.65 -6.48 0.47
C GLY A 45 -0.96 -6.16 1.93
N ILE A 46 -2.05 -5.43 2.16
CA ILE A 46 -2.51 -5.05 3.50
C ILE A 46 -3.97 -5.46 3.62
N GLU A 47 -4.27 -6.27 4.63
CA GLU A 47 -5.63 -6.73 4.94
C GLU A 47 -5.99 -6.22 6.34
N ILE A 48 -7.11 -5.51 6.45
CA ILE A 48 -7.66 -5.04 7.73
C ILE A 48 -8.99 -5.74 7.95
N LYS A 49 -9.07 -6.57 8.99
CA LYS A 49 -10.31 -7.24 9.40
C LYS A 49 -10.99 -6.39 10.47
N LEU A 50 -12.23 -5.96 10.17
CA LEU A 50 -13.08 -5.18 11.07
C LEU A 50 -14.08 -6.10 11.79
#